data_AF-A0A679BAC1-F1
#
_entry.id   AF-A0A679BAC1-F1
#
_cell.length_a   1.000
_cell.length_b   1.000
_cell.length_c   1.000
_cell.angle_alpha   90.00
_cell.angle_beta   90.00
_cell.angle_gamma   90.00
#
_symmetry.space_group_name_H-M   'P 1'
#
loop_
_entity.id
_entity.type
_entity.pdbx_description
1 polymer ?
#
loop_
_entity_poly.entity_id
_entity_poly.type
_entity_poly.pdbx_seq_one_letter_code
_entity_poly.pdbx_strand_id
1 'polypeptide(L)'
;MLYLMMAVAAYLGAALAVSSNPSVFIGAISLMLCAAFCCMALALIGAPFLALVLFLIYLGGMLVVFAYSSSFSADRYPDTLGTASVFEYLMFFLVGTVVGLMYLGPPAYKFMTGLVHSAKEFLVARPDMAGVAVFYGVGGLLMLFCGWVLFLTLFVVLELVRGRSRGGLRAP
;
A
#
# COMPACT_ATOMS: atom_id res chain seq x y z
N MET A 1 -20.54 -8.16 7.69
CA MET A 1 -20.19 -8.69 6.36
C MET A 1 -20.34 -7.64 5.26
N LEU A 2 -21.49 -6.95 5.13
CA LEU A 2 -21.72 -5.93 4.10
C LEU A 2 -20.64 -4.82 4.09
N TYR A 3 -20.33 -4.23 5.25
CA TYR A 3 -19.28 -3.20 5.37
C TYR A 3 -17.89 -3.67 4.93
N LEU A 4 -17.54 -4.92 5.22
CA LEU A 4 -16.26 -5.51 4.79
C LEU A 4 -16.23 -5.67 3.27
N MET A 5 -17.33 -6.14 2.67
CA MET A 5 -17.43 -6.29 1.22
C MET A 5 -17.34 -4.95 0.49
N MET A 6 -17.99 -3.90 1.03
CA MET A 6 -17.86 -2.55 0.50
C MET A 6 -16.43 -2.01 0.63
N ALA A 7 -15.76 -2.20 1.77
CA ALA A 7 -14.38 -1.77 1.95
C ALA A 7 -13.41 -2.47 0.98
N VAL A 8 -13.56 -3.79 0.78
CA VAL A 8 -12.74 -4.56 -0.17
C VAL A 8 -13.03 -4.14 -1.62
N ALA A 9 -14.29 -3.92 -1.99
CA ALA A 9 -14.64 -3.43 -3.32
C ALA A 9 -14.07 -2.03 -3.58
N ALA A 10 -14.16 -1.12 -2.60
CA ALA A 10 -13.58 0.22 -2.68
C ALA A 10 -12.05 0.19 -2.77
N TYR A 11 -11.39 -0.70 -2.02
CA TYR A 11 -9.96 -0.97 -2.14
C TYR A 11 -9.58 -1.43 -3.55
N LEU A 12 -10.30 -2.42 -4.11
CA LEU A 12 -10.03 -2.92 -5.46
C LEU A 12 -10.23 -1.83 -6.52
N GLY A 13 -11.30 -1.02 -6.41
CA GLY A 13 -11.53 0.11 -7.30
C GLY A 13 -10.40 1.15 -7.24
N ALA A 14 -9.95 1.48 -6.03
CA ALA A 14 -8.83 2.41 -5.83
C ALA A 14 -7.51 1.82 -6.37
N ALA A 15 -7.25 0.53 -6.18
CA ALA A 15 -6.08 -0.16 -6.71
C ALA A 15 -6.07 -0.20 -8.24
N LEU A 16 -7.23 -0.42 -8.86
CA LEU A 16 -7.39 -0.35 -10.33
C LEU A 16 -7.06 1.05 -10.85
N ALA A 17 -7.53 2.10 -10.16
CA ALA A 17 -7.24 3.49 -10.51
C ALA A 17 -5.74 3.82 -10.38
N VAL A 18 -5.03 3.26 -9.40
CA VAL A 18 -3.56 3.38 -9.31
C VAL A 18 -2.88 2.65 -10.47
N SER A 19 -3.35 1.44 -10.79
CA SER A 19 -2.73 0.57 -11.79
C SER A 19 -2.87 1.08 -13.22
N SER A 20 -3.89 1.89 -13.52
CA SER A 20 -4.10 2.46 -14.85
C SER A 20 -3.08 3.55 -15.23
N ASN A 21 -2.03 3.74 -14.43
CA ASN A 21 -0.98 4.75 -14.61
C ASN A 21 -1.52 6.15 -14.93
N PRO A 22 -2.43 6.71 -14.11
CA PRO A 22 -2.83 8.11 -14.27
C PRO A 22 -1.65 9.03 -13.90
N SER A 23 -1.80 10.33 -14.16
CA SER A 23 -0.84 11.33 -13.68
C SER A 23 -0.55 11.19 -12.17
N VAL A 24 0.69 11.51 -11.77
CA VAL A 24 1.22 11.27 -10.42
C VAL A 24 0.32 11.85 -9.31
N PHE A 25 -0.31 13.00 -9.56
CA PHE A 25 -1.24 13.63 -8.62
C PHE A 25 -2.49 12.78 -8.37
N ILE A 26 -3.14 12.31 -9.43
CA ILE A 26 -4.33 11.46 -9.34
C ILE A 26 -3.96 10.09 -8.78
N GLY A 27 -2.81 9.55 -9.21
CA GLY A 27 -2.21 8.33 -8.68
C GLY A 27 -2.06 8.41 -7.15
N ALA A 28 -1.46 9.48 -6.64
CA ALA A 28 -1.30 9.69 -5.20
C ALA A 28 -2.64 9.68 -4.45
N ILE A 29 -3.66 10.41 -4.94
CA ILE A 29 -5.00 10.44 -4.32
C ILE A 29 -5.62 9.04 -4.30
N SER A 30 -5.55 8.31 -5.41
CA SER A 30 -6.08 6.94 -5.47
C SER A 30 -5.35 5.98 -4.53
N LEU A 31 -4.04 6.15 -4.35
CA LEU A 31 -3.23 5.35 -3.42
C LEU A 31 -3.57 5.66 -1.95
N MET A 32 -3.87 6.91 -1.62
CA MET A 32 -4.36 7.30 -0.29
C MET A 32 -5.72 6.65 0.02
N LEU A 33 -6.65 6.66 -0.93
CA LEU A 33 -7.95 5.99 -0.81
C LEU A 33 -7.77 4.48 -0.66
N CYS A 34 -6.89 3.88 -1.45
CA CYS A 34 -6.53 2.48 -1.37
C CYS A 34 -6.04 2.10 0.05
N ALA A 35 -5.10 2.87 0.61
CA ALA A 35 -4.62 2.65 1.97
C ALA A 35 -5.74 2.81 3.01
N ALA A 36 -6.59 3.83 2.89
CA ALA A 36 -7.71 4.08 3.82
C ALA A 36 -8.73 2.93 3.83
N PHE A 37 -9.16 2.45 2.66
CA PHE A 37 -10.12 1.33 2.56
C PHE A 37 -9.49 0.00 3.00
N CYS A 38 -8.19 -0.20 2.74
CA CYS A 38 -7.45 -1.35 3.27
C CYS A 38 -7.43 -1.32 4.81
N CYS A 39 -7.13 -0.17 5.42
CA CYS A 39 -7.13 0.00 6.87
C CYS A 39 -8.53 -0.25 7.47
N MET A 40 -9.58 0.24 6.80
CA MET A 40 -10.96 -0.04 7.22
C MET A 40 -11.26 -1.55 7.17
N ALA A 41 -10.84 -2.25 6.11
CA ALA A 41 -11.01 -3.70 6.02
C ALA A 41 -10.25 -4.44 7.13
N LEU A 42 -8.99 -4.09 7.41
CA LEU A 42 -8.19 -4.70 8.50
C LEU A 42 -8.83 -4.47 9.88
N ALA A 43 -9.29 -3.24 10.15
CA ALA A 43 -9.98 -2.91 11.38
C ALA A 43 -11.25 -3.77 11.58
N LEU A 44 -12.01 -4.01 10.51
CA LEU A 44 -13.21 -4.85 10.51
C LEU A 44 -12.90 -6.35 10.68
N ILE A 45 -11.75 -6.83 10.20
CA ILE A 45 -11.28 -8.22 10.38
C ILE A 45 -10.78 -8.46 11.83
N GLY A 46 -10.55 -7.39 12.59
CA GLY A 46 -10.14 -7.45 14.00
C GLY A 46 -8.67 -7.11 14.24
N ALA A 47 -8.00 -6.56 13.23
CA ALA A 47 -6.58 -6.23 13.22
C ALA A 47 -6.27 -4.70 13.20
N PRO A 48 -6.71 -3.91 14.20
CA PRO A 48 -6.61 -2.46 14.15
C PRO A 48 -5.21 -1.93 14.45
N PHE A 49 -4.35 -2.68 15.16
CA PHE A 49 -2.98 -2.23 15.37
C PHE A 49 -2.24 -2.20 14.03
N LEU A 50 -2.37 -3.27 13.26
CA LEU A 50 -1.80 -3.34 11.91
C LEU A 50 -2.44 -2.30 10.98
N ALA A 51 -3.76 -2.08 11.08
CA ALA A 51 -4.43 -1.02 10.33
C ALA A 51 -3.88 0.38 10.65
N LEU A 52 -3.67 0.70 11.93
CA LEU A 52 -3.11 1.98 12.34
C LEU A 52 -1.67 2.16 11.85
N VAL A 53 -0.81 1.16 12.02
CA VAL A 53 0.58 1.23 11.53
C VAL A 53 0.60 1.45 10.01
N LEU A 54 -0.23 0.73 9.25
CA LEU A 54 -0.33 0.90 7.80
C LEU A 54 -0.82 2.31 7.44
N PHE A 55 -1.85 2.80 8.15
CA PHE A 55 -2.38 4.16 7.98
C PHE A 55 -1.29 5.22 8.21
N LEU A 56 -0.53 5.12 9.31
CA LEU A 56 0.53 6.06 9.64
C LEU A 56 1.67 6.04 8.61
N ILE A 57 2.12 4.87 8.17
CA ILE A 57 3.24 4.76 7.23
C ILE A 57 2.82 5.22 5.82
N TYR A 58 1.64 4.80 5.34
CA TYR A 58 1.18 5.15 3.99
C TYR A 58 0.66 6.58 3.89
N LEU A 59 -0.25 7.01 4.76
CA LEU A 59 -0.80 8.37 4.70
C LEU A 59 0.10 9.41 5.38
N GLY A 60 0.87 9.04 6.40
CA GLY A 60 1.81 9.96 7.04
C GLY A 60 3.13 10.06 6.28
N GLY A 61 3.78 8.92 6.03
CA GLY A 61 5.13 8.89 5.46
C GLY A 61 5.16 9.07 3.94
N MET A 62 4.48 8.18 3.22
CA MET A 62 4.58 8.17 1.75
C MET A 62 3.85 9.35 1.09
N LEU A 63 2.78 9.86 1.70
CA LEU A 63 2.03 11.00 1.18
C LEU A 63 2.92 12.26 1.02
N VAL A 64 3.78 12.54 2.00
CA VAL A 64 4.71 13.69 1.95
C VAL A 64 5.71 13.55 0.80
N VAL A 65 6.27 12.35 0.62
CA VAL A 65 7.22 12.07 -0.46
C VAL A 65 6.56 12.16 -1.82
N PHE A 66 5.31 11.67 -1.94
CA PHE A 66 4.50 11.81 -3.16
C PHE A 66 4.18 13.26 -3.47
N ALA A 67 3.79 14.06 -2.47
CA ALA A 67 3.51 15.48 -2.66
C ALA A 67 4.76 16.22 -3.18
N TYR A 68 5.93 15.98 -2.56
CA TYR A 68 7.19 16.55 -3.01
C TYR A 68 7.54 16.15 -4.45
N SER A 69 7.44 14.85 -4.77
CA SER A 69 7.74 14.34 -6.12
C SER A 69 6.76 14.87 -7.17
N SER A 70 5.47 14.94 -6.84
CA SER A 70 4.44 15.47 -7.74
C SER A 70 4.64 16.95 -8.07
N SER A 71 5.13 17.75 -7.10
CA SER A 71 5.50 19.15 -7.36
C SER A 71 6.71 19.28 -8.29
N PHE A 72 7.64 18.32 -8.24
CA PHE A 72 8.84 18.33 -9.08
C PHE A 72 8.57 17.79 -10.50
N SER A 73 7.59 16.89 -10.67
CA SER A 73 7.20 16.32 -11.97
C SER A 73 5.90 16.91 -12.54
N ALA A 74 5.56 18.14 -12.16
CA ALA A 74 4.34 18.78 -12.63
C ALA A 74 4.41 19.07 -14.15
N ASP A 75 3.90 18.14 -14.95
CA ASP A 75 3.77 18.29 -16.40
C ASP A 75 2.73 19.37 -16.75
N ARG A 76 2.99 20.14 -17.81
CA ARG A 76 2.10 21.22 -18.29
C ARG A 76 0.70 20.73 -18.70
N TYR A 77 0.57 19.45 -19.07
CA TYR A 77 -0.68 18.79 -19.45
C TYR A 77 -0.78 17.44 -18.73
N PRO A 78 -1.39 17.39 -17.54
CA PRO A 78 -1.50 16.14 -16.80
C PRO A 78 -2.47 15.19 -17.50
N ASP A 79 -2.03 13.94 -17.71
CA ASP A 79 -2.93 12.86 -18.15
C ASP A 79 -4.02 12.64 -17.09
N THR A 80 -5.26 12.93 -17.48
CA THR A 80 -6.44 12.73 -16.64
C THR A 80 -6.97 11.30 -16.79
N LEU A 81 -7.82 10.88 -15.86
CA LEU A 81 -8.50 9.57 -15.89
C LEU A 81 -9.33 9.33 -17.16
N GLY A 82 -9.68 10.39 -17.90
CA GLY A 82 -10.46 10.32 -19.14
C GLY A 82 -9.63 10.25 -20.43
N THR A 83 -8.30 10.19 -20.33
CA THR A 83 -7.44 10.02 -21.50
C THR A 83 -7.59 8.61 -22.07
N ALA A 84 -7.55 8.47 -23.41
CA ALA A 84 -7.81 7.20 -24.09
C ALA A 84 -6.82 6.09 -23.67
N SER A 85 -5.55 6.46 -23.42
CA SER A 85 -4.51 5.56 -22.96
C SER A 85 -4.80 5.00 -21.55
N VAL A 86 -5.13 5.86 -20.59
CA VAL A 86 -5.48 5.44 -19.21
C VAL A 86 -6.74 4.56 -19.22
N PHE A 87 -7.71 4.87 -20.07
CA PHE A 87 -8.92 4.07 -20.21
C PHE A 87 -8.64 2.66 -20.74
N GLU A 88 -7.74 2.51 -21.72
CA GLU A 88 -7.33 1.20 -22.23
C GLU A 88 -6.67 0.35 -21.15
N TYR A 89 -5.73 0.93 -20.39
CA TYR A 89 -5.11 0.26 -19.25
C TYR A 89 -6.13 -0.12 -18.19
N LEU A 90 -7.07 0.78 -17.85
CA LEU A 90 -8.11 0.51 -16.87
C LEU A 90 -8.97 -0.68 -17.29
N MET A 91 -9.39 -0.75 -18.55
CA MET A 91 -10.17 -1.88 -19.06
C MET A 91 -9.37 -3.17 -19.02
N PHE A 92 -8.11 -3.16 -19.41
CA PHE A 92 -7.23 -4.34 -19.33
C PHE A 92 -7.10 -4.86 -17.89
N PHE A 93 -6.81 -3.98 -16.93
CA PHE A 93 -6.71 -4.35 -15.52
C PHE A 93 -8.05 -4.79 -14.93
N LEU A 94 -9.16 -4.18 -15.35
CA LEU A 94 -10.50 -4.58 -14.91
C LEU A 94 -10.83 -5.99 -15.39
N VAL A 95 -10.61 -6.31 -16.66
CA VAL A 95 -10.81 -7.67 -17.18
C VAL A 95 -9.89 -8.66 -16.45
N GLY A 96 -8.62 -8.31 -16.27
CA GLY A 96 -7.65 -9.15 -15.55
C GLY A 96 -8.10 -9.46 -14.11
N THR A 97 -8.58 -8.45 -13.39
CA THR A 97 -9.09 -8.62 -12.00
C THR A 97 -10.37 -9.45 -11.95
N VAL A 98 -11.31 -9.27 -12.87
CA VAL A 98 -12.54 -10.09 -12.92
C VAL A 98 -12.22 -11.55 -13.23
N VAL A 99 -11.38 -11.80 -14.24
CA VAL A 99 -10.96 -13.17 -14.59
C VAL A 99 -10.18 -13.80 -13.43
N GLY A 100 -9.27 -13.07 -12.81
CA GLY A 100 -8.53 -13.52 -11.64
C GLY A 100 -9.44 -13.86 -10.46
N LEU A 101 -10.46 -13.04 -10.18
CA LEU A 101 -11.45 -13.31 -9.14
C LEU A 101 -12.31 -14.53 -9.46
N MET A 102 -12.64 -14.79 -10.73
CA MET A 102 -13.40 -15.98 -11.11
C MET A 102 -12.59 -17.27 -10.89
N TYR A 103 -11.31 -17.29 -11.26
CA TYR A 103 -10.46 -18.48 -11.14
C TYR A 103 -9.93 -18.69 -9.71
N LEU A 104 -9.39 -17.64 -9.08
CA LEU A 104 -8.75 -17.75 -7.76
C LEU A 104 -9.69 -17.40 -6.60
N GLY A 105 -10.79 -16.69 -6.83
CA GLY A 105 -11.69 -16.25 -5.76
C GLY A 105 -12.31 -17.40 -4.95
N PRO A 106 -12.98 -18.38 -5.58
CA PRO A 106 -13.60 -19.50 -4.86
C PRO A 106 -12.62 -20.35 -4.03
N PRO A 107 -11.44 -20.77 -4.55
CA PRO A 107 -10.48 -21.51 -3.74
C PRO A 107 -9.83 -20.66 -2.65
N ALA A 108 -9.50 -19.40 -2.94
CA ALA A 108 -8.90 -18.50 -1.95
C ALA A 108 -9.87 -18.17 -0.80
N TYR A 109 -11.14 -17.91 -1.12
CA TYR A 109 -12.16 -17.65 -0.10
C TYR A 109 -12.31 -18.83 0.86
N LYS A 110 -12.41 -20.05 0.33
CA LYS A 110 -12.51 -21.27 1.16
C LYS A 110 -11.30 -21.46 2.07
N PHE A 111 -10.10 -21.23 1.54
CA PHE A 111 -8.86 -21.32 2.32
C PHE A 111 -8.82 -20.27 3.43
N MET A 112 -9.12 -19.00 3.11
CA MET A 112 -9.11 -17.89 4.06
C MET A 112 -10.16 -18.06 5.16
N THR A 113 -11.38 -18.48 4.83
CA THR A 113 -12.41 -18.72 5.85
C THR A 113 -12.04 -19.89 6.76
N GLY A 114 -11.43 -20.95 6.22
CA GLY A 114 -10.95 -22.08 7.01
C GLY A 114 -9.84 -21.69 7.99
N LEU A 115 -8.91 -20.84 7.56
CA LEU A 115 -7.81 -20.34 8.39
C LEU A 115 -8.32 -19.43 9.51
N VAL A 116 -9.21 -18.49 9.18
CA VAL A 116 -9.77 -17.54 10.15
C VAL A 116 -10.67 -18.22 11.18
N HIS A 117 -11.45 -19.23 10.76
CA HIS A 117 -12.30 -19.99 11.67
C HIS A 117 -11.47 -20.80 12.65
N SER A 118 -10.44 -21.51 12.17
CA SER A 118 -9.52 -22.28 13.03
C SER A 118 -8.76 -21.36 14.00
N ALA A 119 -8.28 -20.20 13.54
CA ALA A 119 -7.53 -19.29 14.40
C ALA A 119 -8.40 -18.66 15.50
N LYS A 120 -9.68 -18.35 15.23
CA LYS A 120 -10.57 -17.72 16.21
C LYS A 120 -10.85 -18.59 17.43
N GLU A 121 -10.89 -19.91 17.28
CA GLU A 121 -11.22 -20.82 18.38
C GLU A 121 -10.09 -21.02 19.39
N PHE A 122 -8.83 -20.78 18.99
CA PHE A 122 -7.65 -21.00 19.85
C PHE A 122 -7.08 -19.72 20.50
N LEU A 123 -7.61 -18.53 20.20
CA LEU A 123 -7.00 -17.26 20.60
C LEU A 123 -7.66 -16.66 21.86
N VAL A 124 -6.99 -16.78 23.00
CA VAL A 124 -7.34 -16.10 24.28
C VAL A 124 -6.88 -14.63 24.27
N ALA A 125 -5.82 -14.30 23.51
CA ALA A 125 -5.27 -12.95 23.38
C ALA A 125 -5.42 -12.43 21.94
N ARG A 126 -5.55 -11.11 21.78
CA ARG A 126 -5.67 -10.49 20.45
C ARG A 126 -4.37 -10.71 19.66
N PRO A 127 -4.42 -11.40 18.50
CA PRO A 127 -3.21 -11.87 17.81
C PRO A 127 -2.29 -10.73 17.37
N ASP A 128 -2.87 -9.59 16.97
CA ASP A 128 -2.14 -8.38 16.58
C ASP A 128 -1.15 -7.89 17.65
N MET A 129 -1.61 -7.73 18.90
CA MET A 129 -0.79 -7.15 19.96
C MET A 129 0.24 -8.16 20.47
N ALA A 130 -0.13 -9.44 20.50
CA ALA A 130 0.79 -10.53 20.85
C ALA A 130 1.95 -10.62 19.85
N GLY A 131 1.67 -10.48 18.54
CA GLY A 131 2.70 -10.46 17.50
C GLY A 131 3.73 -9.33 17.69
N VAL A 132 3.28 -8.13 18.11
CA VAL A 132 4.17 -7.00 18.37
C VAL A 132 5.12 -7.28 19.53
N ALA A 133 4.64 -7.91 20.60
CA ALA A 133 5.50 -8.27 21.73
C ALA A 133 6.61 -9.26 21.32
N VAL A 134 6.31 -10.18 20.40
CA VAL A 134 7.30 -11.14 19.88
C VAL A 134 8.42 -10.45 19.10
N PHE A 135 8.15 -9.34 18.40
CA PHE A 135 9.20 -8.58 17.72
C PHE A 135 10.26 -8.03 18.67
N TYR A 136 9.88 -7.64 19.89
CA TYR A 136 10.82 -7.14 20.90
C TYR A 136 11.50 -8.24 21.72
N GLY A 137 10.96 -9.46 21.69
CA GLY A 137 11.57 -10.64 22.31
C GLY A 137 12.39 -11.44 21.30
N VAL A 138 11.83 -12.56 20.87
CA VAL A 138 12.49 -13.53 19.97
C VAL A 138 12.84 -12.90 18.62
N GLY A 139 12.02 -11.97 18.12
CA GLY A 139 12.23 -11.27 16.85
C GLY A 139 13.25 -10.12 16.90
N GLY A 140 13.90 -9.86 18.05
CA GLY A 140 14.73 -8.66 18.23
C GLY A 140 15.89 -8.55 17.24
N LEU A 141 16.50 -9.68 16.85
CA LEU A 141 17.57 -9.69 15.83
C LEU A 141 17.06 -9.18 14.46
N LEU A 142 15.86 -9.60 14.04
CA LEU A 142 15.24 -9.11 12.80
C LEU A 142 14.97 -7.61 12.86
N MET A 143 14.55 -7.10 14.02
CA MET A 143 14.34 -5.65 14.23
C MET A 143 15.67 -4.88 14.11
N LEU A 144 16.77 -5.41 14.65
CA LEU A 144 18.09 -4.80 14.51
C LEU A 144 18.54 -4.78 13.05
N PHE A 145 18.39 -5.89 12.32
CA PHE A 145 18.69 -5.92 10.88
C PHE A 145 17.84 -4.94 10.08
N CYS A 146 16.54 -4.82 10.38
CA CYS A 146 15.66 -3.84 9.75
C CYS A 146 16.14 -2.40 9.99
N GLY A 147 16.47 -2.07 11.25
CA GLY A 147 17.04 -0.77 11.60
C GLY A 147 18.36 -0.48 10.91
N TRP A 148 19.24 -1.48 10.80
CA TRP A 148 20.51 -1.35 10.08
C TRP A 148 20.31 -1.05 8.59
N VAL A 149 19.38 -1.76 7.92
CA VAL A 149 19.06 -1.50 6.52
C VAL A 149 18.49 -0.09 6.34
N LEU A 150 17.58 0.36 7.21
CA LEU A 150 17.03 1.73 7.17
C LEU A 150 18.11 2.80 7.40
N PHE A 151 19.10 2.52 8.25
CA PHE A 151 20.22 3.43 8.47
C PHE A 151 21.14 3.52 7.24
N LEU A 152 21.39 2.39 6.56
CA LEU A 152 22.13 2.37 5.30
C LEU A 152 21.37 3.11 4.20
N THR A 153 20.06 2.93 4.07
CA THR A 153 19.27 3.67 3.06
C THR A 153 19.31 5.18 3.30
N LEU A 154 19.32 5.62 4.56
CA LEU A 154 19.51 7.05 4.89
C LEU A 154 20.84 7.58 4.34
N PHE A 155 21.95 6.87 4.54
CA PHE A 155 23.25 7.27 3.99
C PHE A 155 23.25 7.30 2.46
N VAL A 156 22.65 6.29 1.82
CA VAL A 156 22.51 6.26 0.36
C VAL A 156 21.77 7.51 -0.13
N VAL A 157 20.63 7.84 0.48
CA VAL A 157 19.85 9.04 0.10
C VAL A 157 20.66 10.33 0.36
N LEU A 158 21.40 10.43 1.47
CA LEU A 158 22.24 11.59 1.77
C LEU A 158 23.36 11.79 0.75
N GLU A 159 24.05 10.72 0.33
CA GLU A 159 25.09 10.80 -0.69
C GLU A 159 24.50 11.12 -2.09
N LEU A 160 23.34 10.56 -2.43
CA LEU A 160 22.64 10.89 -3.68
C LEU A 160 22.26 12.38 -3.74
N VAL A 161 21.76 12.95 -2.64
CA VAL A 161 21.42 14.38 -2.57
C VAL A 161 22.68 15.26 -2.54
N ARG A 162 23.76 14.84 -1.87
CA ARG A 162 25.07 15.55 -1.86
C ARG A 162 25.70 15.62 -3.24
N GLY A 163 25.54 14.60 -4.07
CA GLY A 163 26.07 14.55 -5.45
C GLY A 163 25.65 15.74 -6.32
N ARG A 164 24.50 16.36 -6.02
CA ARG A 164 24.00 17.57 -6.70
C ARG A 164 24.85 18.83 -6.44
N SER A 165 25.74 18.81 -5.44
CA SER A 165 26.68 19.90 -5.11
C SER A 165 28.09 19.72 -5.71
N ARG A 166 28.45 18.52 -6.21
CA ARG A 166 29.82 18.19 -6.69
C ARG A 166 29.91 17.47 -8.03
N GLY A 167 28.79 17.12 -8.68
CA GLY A 167 28.75 16.45 -9.99
C GLY A 167 28.03 17.27 -11.07
N GLY A 168 28.53 17.22 -12.31
CA GLY A 168 28.15 18.05 -13.46
C GLY A 168 26.79 17.74 -14.13
N LEU A 169 25.72 17.58 -13.37
CA LEU A 169 24.36 17.59 -13.94
C LEU A 169 23.81 19.02 -13.93
N ARG A 170 24.41 19.84 -14.79
CA ARG A 170 23.73 21.01 -15.36
C ARG A 170 22.84 20.49 -16.50
N ALA A 171 21.59 20.23 -16.20
CA ALA A 171 20.52 20.41 -17.15
C ALA A 171 19.38 21.16 -16.41
N PRO A 172 18.78 22.17 -17.05
CA PRO A 172 17.82 23.09 -16.44
C PRO A 172 16.56 22.41 -15.89
#